data_AF-A0A6V7I722-F1
#
_entry.id   AF-A0A6V7I722-F1
#
_cell.length_a   1.000
_cell.length_b   1.000
_cell.length_c   1.000
_cell.angle_alpha   90.00
_cell.angle_beta   90.00
_cell.angle_gamma   90.00
#
_symmetry.space_group_name_H-M   'P 1'
#
loop_
_entity.id
_entity.type
_entity.pdbx_description
1 polymer ?
#
loop_
_entity_poly.entity_id
_entity_poly.type
_entity_poly.pdbx_seq_one_letter_code
_entity_poly.pdbx_strand_id
1 'polypeptide(L)'
;IKSRTSGPAVTLTATYNNISFEIDMVPVLEFKTKPNLPVFKKMSGEHPWHLVPKPLKDGESPHLQWRYCFYRYEQDLLSSKGRIKPIIRHLK
;
A
#
# COMPACT_ATOMS: atom_id res chain seq x y z
N ILE A 1 18.91 -14.94 1.70
CA ILE A 1 17.63 -14.24 1.39
C ILE A 1 17.27 -14.60 -0.04
N LYS A 2 16.07 -15.11 -0.29
CA LYS A 2 15.56 -15.37 -1.66
C LYS A 2 14.57 -14.26 -2.02
N SER A 3 14.53 -13.87 -3.29
CA SER A 3 13.61 -12.83 -3.76
C SER A 3 12.78 -13.31 -4.95
N ARG A 4 11.52 -12.89 -5.01
CA ARG A 4 10.65 -13.04 -6.19
C ARG A 4 9.88 -11.73 -6.43
N THR A 5 9.45 -11.51 -7.65
CA THR A 5 8.60 -10.35 -8.00
C THR A 5 7.16 -10.79 -8.21
N SER A 6 6.21 -10.08 -7.61
CA SER A 6 4.77 -10.32 -7.79
C SER A 6 4.02 -8.99 -7.82
N GLY A 7 3.41 -8.67 -8.96
CA GLY A 7 2.80 -7.36 -9.17
C GLY A 7 3.83 -6.23 -8.93
N PRO A 8 3.51 -5.21 -8.11
CA PRO A 8 4.46 -4.15 -7.78
C PRO A 8 5.45 -4.51 -6.67
N ALA A 9 5.32 -5.67 -6.02
CA ALA A 9 6.15 -6.04 -4.90
C ALA A 9 7.38 -6.85 -5.32
N VAL A 10 8.51 -6.57 -4.67
CA VAL A 10 9.65 -7.47 -4.56
C VAL A 10 9.51 -8.17 -3.21
N THR A 11 9.09 -9.44 -3.25
CA THR A 11 8.91 -10.27 -2.05
C THR A 11 10.23 -10.89 -1.65
N LEU A 12 10.68 -10.62 -0.42
CA LEU A 12 11.82 -11.29 0.20
C LEU A 12 11.33 -12.42 1.09
N THR A 13 11.90 -13.61 0.93
CA THR A 13 11.71 -14.71 1.87
C THR A 13 12.87 -14.72 2.85
N ALA A 14 12.54 -14.56 4.14
CA ALA A 14 13.48 -14.59 5.26
C ALA A 14 13.11 -15.71 6.23
N THR A 15 14.13 -16.31 6.83
CA THR A 15 13.95 -17.35 7.85
C THR A 15 14.72 -16.92 9.09
N TYR A 16 14.05 -16.91 10.24
CA TYR A 16 14.64 -16.57 11.53
C TYR A 16 14.03 -17.49 12.59
N ASN A 17 14.86 -18.12 13.43
CA ASN A 17 14.42 -19.06 14.46
C ASN A 17 13.44 -20.15 13.96
N ASN A 18 13.75 -20.79 12.82
CA ASN A 18 12.90 -21.78 12.14
C ASN A 18 11.51 -21.28 11.70
N ILE A 19 11.26 -19.96 11.77
CA ILE A 19 10.05 -19.34 11.25
C ILE A 19 10.39 -18.70 9.90
N SER A 20 9.66 -19.09 8.86
CA SER A 20 9.75 -18.47 7.54
C SER A 20 8.68 -17.40 7.39
N PHE A 21 9.07 -16.22 6.93
CA PHE A 21 8.16 -15.13 6.63
C PHE A 21 8.52 -14.46 5.30
N GLU A 22 7.51 -13.87 4.69
CA GLU A 22 7.61 -13.16 3.42
C GLU A 22 7.42 -11.67 3.65
N ILE A 23 8.28 -10.86 3.07
CA ILE A 23 8.28 -9.40 3.20
C ILE A 23 8.09 -8.80 1.81
N ASP A 24 6.93 -8.20 1.58
CA ASP A 24 6.67 -7.47 0.34
C ASP A 24 7.25 -6.07 0.40
N MET A 25 8.31 -5.83 -0.38
CA MET A 25 8.85 -4.50 -0.60
C MET A 25 8.16 -3.88 -1.83
N VAL A 26 7.34 -2.86 -1.62
CA VAL A 26 6.64 -2.15 -2.70
C VAL A 26 7.28 -0.77 -2.87
N PRO A 27 7.88 -0.47 -4.04
CA PRO A 27 8.40 0.87 -4.30
C PRO A 27 7.25 1.85 -4.47
N VAL A 28 7.44 3.07 -3.97
CA VAL A 28 6.44 4.13 -4.02
C VAL A 28 7.05 5.45 -4.42
N LEU A 29 6.28 6.27 -5.13
CA LEU A 29 6.53 7.71 -5.22
C LEU A 29 5.78 8.39 -4.08
N GLU A 30 6.48 9.20 -3.29
CA GLU A 30 5.90 9.95 -2.17
C GLU A 30 5.63 11.40 -2.56
N PHE A 31 4.46 11.91 -2.20
CA PHE A 31 4.04 13.28 -2.43
C PHE A 31 3.62 13.92 -1.11
N LYS A 32 4.24 15.06 -0.78
CA LYS A 32 3.94 15.83 0.44
C LYS A 32 2.81 16.85 0.24
N THR A 33 2.44 17.12 -1.01
CA THR A 33 1.32 18.01 -1.35
C THR A 33 0.00 17.27 -1.19
N LYS A 34 -1.13 17.99 -1.11
CA LYS A 34 -2.44 17.34 -1.10
C LYS A 34 -2.76 16.72 -2.47
N PRO A 35 -3.33 15.50 -2.52
CA PRO A 35 -3.77 14.92 -3.79
C PRO A 35 -4.90 15.78 -4.36
N ASN A 36 -4.80 16.15 -5.64
CA ASN A 36 -5.81 16.97 -6.31
C ASN A 36 -7.02 16.13 -6.73
N LEU A 37 -7.79 15.66 -5.74
CA LEU A 37 -8.92 14.77 -5.96
C LEU A 37 -10.13 15.20 -5.11
N PRO A 38 -11.35 15.29 -5.68
CA PRO A 38 -12.53 15.81 -4.97
C PRO A 38 -12.88 15.07 -3.67
N VAL A 39 -12.78 13.75 -3.66
CA VAL A 39 -13.06 12.88 -2.50
C VAL A 39 -12.16 13.18 -1.32
N PHE A 40 -10.96 13.70 -1.58
CA PHE A 40 -9.91 13.87 -0.58
C PHE A 40 -9.83 15.29 -0.02
N LYS A 41 -10.68 16.22 -0.49
CA LYS A 41 -10.83 17.57 0.10
C LYS A 41 -11.24 17.53 1.58
N LYS A 42 -11.87 16.44 2.02
CA LYS A 42 -12.35 16.23 3.40
C LYS A 42 -11.37 15.47 4.29
N MET A 43 -10.25 14.97 3.76
CA MET A 43 -9.25 14.32 4.61
C MET A 43 -8.51 15.39 5.42
N SER A 44 -8.75 15.41 6.73
CA SER A 44 -7.97 16.17 7.69
C SER A 44 -6.69 15.38 8.00
N GLY A 45 -5.53 15.94 7.66
CA GLY A 45 -4.23 15.34 7.95
C GLY A 45 -3.17 15.78 6.95
N GLU A 46 -1.96 16.04 7.45
CA GLU A 46 -0.78 16.39 6.64
C GLU A 46 0.06 15.15 6.29
N HIS A 47 -0.57 13.98 6.16
CA HIS A 47 0.15 12.79 5.75
C HIS A 47 0.54 12.89 4.27
N PRO A 48 1.73 12.39 3.90
CA PRO A 48 2.04 12.20 2.50
C PRO A 48 1.10 11.16 1.88
N TRP A 49 0.89 11.27 0.58
CA TRP A 49 0.23 10.23 -0.21
C TRP A 49 1.22 9.63 -1.21
N HIS A 50 0.88 8.45 -1.70
CA HIS A 50 1.82 7.64 -2.48
C HIS A 50 1.21 7.19 -3.80
N LEU A 51 2.07 6.93 -4.78
CA LEU A 51 1.74 6.17 -5.98
C LEU A 51 2.52 4.85 -5.96
N VAL A 52 1.82 3.75 -6.15
CA VAL A 52 2.43 2.42 -6.38
C VAL A 52 2.38 2.09 -7.86
N PRO A 53 3.39 1.40 -8.41
CA PRO A 53 3.29 0.85 -9.75
C PRO A 53 2.07 -0.07 -9.82
N LYS A 54 1.32 -0.02 -10.91
CA LYS A 54 0.25 -0.99 -11.17
C LYS A 54 0.14 -1.20 -12.66
N PRO A 55 1.09 -1.94 -13.26
CA PRO A 55 1.02 -2.20 -14.67
C PRO A 55 -0.30 -2.90 -15.02
N LEU A 56 -0.96 -2.39 -16.05
CA LEU A 56 -2.19 -3.00 -16.58
C LEU A 56 -1.82 -4.12 -17.56
N LYS A 57 -2.77 -5.01 -17.86
CA LYS A 57 -2.58 -6.01 -18.92
C LYS A 57 -2.70 -5.39 -20.31
N ASP A 58 -3.63 -4.44 -20.45
CA ASP A 58 -4.01 -3.82 -21.72
C ASP A 58 -4.04 -2.29 -21.59
N GLY A 59 -4.01 -1.58 -22.73
CA GLY A 59 -4.09 -0.11 -22.83
C GLY A 59 -2.84 0.54 -23.42
N GLU A 60 -2.88 1.87 -23.61
CA GLU A 60 -1.70 2.62 -24.03
C GLU A 60 -0.70 2.74 -22.88
N SER A 61 0.55 2.32 -23.12
CA SER A 61 1.65 2.31 -22.13
C SER A 61 1.28 1.62 -20.80
N PRO A 62 0.92 0.32 -20.83
CA PRO A 62 0.41 -0.40 -19.66
C PRO A 62 1.43 -0.48 -18.51
N HIS A 63 2.73 -0.38 -18.84
CA HIS A 63 3.84 -0.40 -17.88
C HIS A 63 4.06 0.93 -17.13
N LEU A 64 3.47 2.04 -17.60
CA LEU A 64 3.60 3.37 -16.98
C LEU A 64 2.42 3.72 -16.06
N GLN A 65 1.58 2.74 -15.76
CA GLN A 65 0.36 2.96 -14.98
C GLN A 65 0.64 2.93 -13.47
N TRP A 66 0.08 3.91 -12.77
CA TRP A 66 0.24 4.10 -11.33
C TRP A 66 -1.11 4.08 -10.62
N ARG A 67 -1.12 3.59 -9.38
CA ARG A 67 -2.31 3.59 -8.52
C ARG A 67 -2.04 4.42 -7.27
N TYR A 68 -3.01 5.24 -6.89
CA TYR A 68 -3.03 5.91 -5.60
C TYR A 68 -2.96 4.93 -4.43
N CYS A 69 -2.13 5.27 -3.44
CA CYS A 69 -1.91 4.52 -2.22
C CYS A 69 -1.99 5.48 -1.03
N PHE A 70 -2.84 5.14 -0.04
CA PHE A 70 -3.12 5.99 1.12
C PHE A 70 -2.90 5.25 2.43
N TYR A 71 -1.92 4.34 2.46
CA TYR A 71 -1.73 3.40 3.58
C TYR A 71 -1.54 4.10 4.94
N ARG A 72 -0.94 5.31 4.97
CA ARG A 72 -0.79 6.12 6.20
C ARG A 72 -2.16 6.54 6.74
N TYR A 73 -3.01 7.09 5.88
CA TYR A 73 -4.38 7.46 6.23
C TYR A 73 -5.20 6.24 6.69
N GLU A 74 -5.06 5.11 6.01
CA GLU A 74 -5.71 3.85 6.40
C GLU A 74 -5.23 3.36 7.78
N GLN A 75 -3.92 3.45 8.04
CA GLN A 75 -3.31 3.09 9.32
C GLN A 75 -3.86 3.95 10.47
N ASP A 76 -3.97 5.27 10.26
CA ASP A 76 -4.51 6.20 11.25
C ASP A 76 -6.00 6.03 11.48
N LEU A 77 -6.76 5.73 10.42
CA LEU A 77 -8.16 5.37 10.53
C LEU A 77 -8.33 4.10 11.36
N LEU A 78 -7.54 3.06 11.11
CA LEU A 78 -7.62 1.80 11.84
C LEU A 78 -7.12 1.92 13.28
N SER A 79 -6.13 2.76 13.55
CA SER A 79 -5.62 3.00 14.91
C SER A 79 -6.65 3.71 15.78
N SER A 80 -7.31 4.74 15.23
CA SER A 80 -8.35 5.51 15.93
C SER A 80 -9.70 4.77 16.06
N LYS A 81 -9.99 3.81 15.17
CA LYS A 81 -11.24 3.01 15.17
C LYS A 81 -11.03 1.60 15.71
N GLY A 82 -10.34 1.44 16.85
CA GLY A 82 -9.91 0.14 17.39
C GLY A 82 -10.98 -0.97 17.48
N ARG A 83 -12.26 -0.63 17.67
CA ARG A 83 -13.38 -1.60 17.72
C ARG A 83 -13.66 -2.29 16.39
N ILE A 84 -13.24 -1.72 15.26
CA ILE A 84 -13.45 -2.33 13.93
C ILE A 84 -12.43 -3.44 13.63
N LYS A 85 -11.26 -3.42 14.27
CA LYS A 85 -10.18 -4.39 14.01
C LYS A 85 -10.59 -5.84 14.27
N PRO A 86 -11.26 -6.18 15.40
CA PRO A 86 -11.76 -7.54 15.61
C PRO A 86 -12.75 -7.98 14.52
N ILE A 87 -13.65 -7.10 14.08
CA ILE A 87 -14.63 -7.40 13.02
C ILE A 87 -13.90 -7.70 11.71
N ILE A 88 -12.98 -6.82 11.29
CA ILE A 88 -12.15 -7.04 10.08
C ILE A 88 -11.38 -8.36 10.17
N ARG A 89 -10.87 -8.71 11.36
CA ARG A 89 -10.12 -9.96 11.56
C ARG A 89 -10.99 -11.21 11.40
N HIS A 90 -12.28 -11.17 11.74
CA HIS A 90 -13.19 -12.30 11.52
C HIS A 90 -13.65 -12.40 10.06
N LEU A 91 -13.57 -11.31 9.28
CA LEU A 91 -13.97 -11.29 7.87
C LEU A 91 -12.83 -11.62 6.90
N LYS A 92 -11.58 -11.47 7.32
CA LYS A 92 -10.38 -11.79 6.53
C LYS A 92 -9.97 -13.24 6.72
#